data_AF-A0A7V9GQP2-F1
#
_entry.id   AF-A0A7V9GQP2-F1
#
_cell.length_a   1.000
_cell.length_b   1.000
_cell.length_c   1.000
_cell.angle_alpha   90.00
_cell.angle_beta   90.00
_cell.angle_gamma   90.00
#
_symmetry.space_group_name_H-M   'P 1'
#
loop_
_entity.id
_entity.type
_entity.pdbx_description
1 polymer ?
#
loop_
_entity_poly.entity_id
_entity_poly.type
_entity_poly.pdbx_seq_one_letter_code
_entity_poly.pdbx_strand_id
1 'polypeptide(L)'
;ATTRALASERRALSSSVRGLDGVLGEAGPTLASINETIPPARAFTREARPGLRAAPETLKLANPVLLEVQKLLGRHELPALLDQLEPAQRTLASLAPRLVQLFDQVTPVTECLRTNAVPTLKKPVEDPPHSSGEPVYRELLYGLTGLASASQNFDGNGPAVRYHAGAGDQVVTFGQAPSFTEPVVGLTSEPLLGSRPRYTANLPPFRPDVPCGTQQPPDLTADTGPAAAGQQTTSATAAKKTLRLRALPDLLERAGKRAGTANGSAKTSIGER
;
A
#
# COMPACT_ATOMS: atom_id res chain seq x y z
N ALA A 1 -100.57 4.59 -49.46
CA ALA A 1 -100.20 5.25 -48.18
C ALA A 1 -98.80 4.83 -47.68
N THR A 2 -98.37 3.59 -47.95
CA THR A 2 -97.09 3.01 -47.49
C THR A 2 -95.82 3.67 -48.06
N THR A 3 -95.83 4.15 -49.31
CA THR A 3 -94.67 4.84 -49.92
C THR A 3 -94.36 6.22 -49.31
N ARG A 4 -95.38 6.91 -48.79
CA ARG A 4 -95.24 8.24 -48.16
C ARG A 4 -94.68 8.14 -46.73
N ALA A 5 -95.07 7.10 -45.99
CA ALA A 5 -94.54 6.81 -44.65
C ALA A 5 -93.05 6.39 -44.72
N LEU A 6 -92.65 5.62 -45.73
CA LEU A 6 -91.23 5.28 -45.92
C LEU A 6 -90.39 6.48 -46.36
N ALA A 7 -90.97 7.42 -47.12
CA ALA A 7 -90.30 8.64 -47.53
C ALA A 7 -90.06 9.62 -46.36
N SER A 8 -90.98 9.70 -45.38
CA SER A 8 -90.78 10.52 -44.18
C SER A 8 -89.71 9.96 -43.26
N GLU A 9 -89.58 8.63 -43.17
CA GLU A 9 -88.60 7.95 -42.32
C GLU A 9 -87.20 7.79 -42.94
N ARG A 10 -87.05 8.07 -44.25
CA ARG A 10 -85.77 7.94 -44.96
C ARG A 10 -84.65 8.78 -44.35
N ARG A 11 -84.97 9.97 -43.84
CA ARG A 11 -84.00 10.85 -43.17
C ARG A 11 -83.59 10.29 -41.81
N ALA A 12 -84.55 9.81 -41.02
CA ALA A 12 -84.30 9.20 -39.72
C ALA A 12 -83.41 7.95 -39.86
N LEU A 13 -83.72 7.05 -40.80
CA LEU A 13 -82.90 5.87 -41.08
C LEU A 13 -81.49 6.25 -41.53
N SER A 14 -81.34 7.23 -42.43
CA SER A 14 -80.02 7.70 -42.86
C SER A 14 -79.20 8.33 -41.72
N SER A 15 -79.87 8.92 -40.72
CA SER A 15 -79.23 9.48 -39.53
C SER A 15 -78.79 8.37 -38.59
N SER A 16 -79.61 7.33 -38.38
CA SER A 16 -79.26 6.17 -37.57
C SER A 16 -78.13 5.35 -38.19
N VAL A 17 -78.12 5.18 -39.52
CA VAL A 17 -77.01 4.49 -40.22
C VAL A 17 -75.71 5.28 -40.11
N ARG A 18 -75.74 6.61 -40.27
CA ARG A 18 -74.56 7.47 -40.05
C ARG A 18 -74.11 7.50 -38.60
N GLY A 19 -75.06 7.48 -37.66
CA GLY A 19 -74.77 7.38 -36.23
C GLY A 19 -74.11 6.05 -35.88
N LEU A 20 -74.58 4.95 -36.45
CA LEU A 20 -73.98 3.62 -36.29
C LEU A 20 -72.58 3.56 -36.92
N ASP A 21 -72.40 4.16 -38.10
CA ASP A 21 -71.10 4.24 -38.77
C ASP A 21 -70.08 5.04 -37.94
N GLY A 22 -70.50 6.17 -37.35
CA GLY A 22 -69.67 6.93 -36.41
C GLY A 22 -69.33 6.14 -35.14
N VAL A 23 -70.29 5.41 -34.56
CA VAL A 23 -70.03 4.56 -33.38
C VAL A 23 -69.07 3.42 -33.72
N LEU A 24 -69.23 2.78 -34.88
CA LEU A 24 -68.33 1.70 -35.32
C LEU A 24 -66.93 2.21 -35.67
N GLY A 25 -66.84 3.42 -36.23
CA GLY A 25 -65.57 4.11 -36.52
C GLY A 25 -64.75 4.40 -35.26
N GLU A 26 -65.41 4.76 -34.15
CA GLU A 26 -64.75 5.04 -32.86
C GLU A 26 -64.59 3.80 -31.96
N ALA A 27 -65.52 2.84 -32.03
CA ALA A 27 -65.48 1.63 -31.24
C ALA A 27 -64.35 0.69 -31.65
N GLY A 28 -64.04 0.60 -32.96
CA GLY A 28 -62.98 -0.27 -33.47
C GLY A 28 -61.60 0.04 -32.85
N PRO A 29 -61.08 1.26 -32.96
CA PRO A 29 -59.81 1.67 -32.36
C PRO A 29 -59.79 1.54 -30.83
N THR A 30 -60.90 1.88 -30.17
CA THR A 30 -61.02 1.78 -28.70
C THR A 30 -60.95 0.32 -28.23
N LEU A 31 -61.69 -0.58 -28.91
CA LEU A 31 -61.66 -2.01 -28.62
C LEU A 31 -60.30 -2.63 -28.95
N ALA A 32 -59.61 -2.16 -30.00
CA ALA A 32 -58.26 -2.57 -30.33
C ALA A 32 -57.26 -2.17 -29.22
N SER A 33 -57.32 -0.91 -28.76
CA SER A 33 -56.48 -0.44 -27.66
C SER A 33 -56.74 -1.21 -26.36
N ILE A 34 -58.01 -1.48 -26.02
CA ILE A 34 -58.34 -2.34 -24.88
C ILE A 34 -57.77 -3.74 -25.09
N ASN A 35 -57.93 -4.32 -26.28
CA ASN A 35 -57.41 -5.66 -26.59
C ASN A 35 -55.88 -5.75 -26.51
N GLU A 36 -55.16 -4.67 -26.81
CA GLU A 36 -53.69 -4.58 -26.64
C GLU A 36 -53.26 -4.55 -25.16
N THR A 37 -54.07 -3.97 -24.28
CA THR A 37 -53.75 -3.91 -22.83
C THR A 37 -54.06 -5.22 -22.09
N ILE A 38 -54.87 -6.09 -22.67
CA ILE A 38 -55.33 -7.31 -22.03
C ILE A 38 -54.22 -8.37 -21.85
N PRO A 39 -53.36 -8.67 -22.85
CA PRO A 39 -52.25 -9.61 -22.69
C PRO A 39 -51.25 -9.25 -21.57
N PRO A 40 -50.71 -8.02 -21.47
CA PRO A 40 -49.79 -7.66 -20.39
C PRO A 40 -50.48 -7.68 -19.02
N ALA A 41 -51.75 -7.26 -18.92
CA ALA A 41 -52.52 -7.40 -17.68
C ALA A 41 -52.68 -8.87 -17.26
N ARG A 42 -52.91 -9.78 -18.21
CA ARG A 42 -52.96 -11.22 -17.94
C ARG A 42 -51.60 -11.80 -17.56
N ALA A 43 -50.50 -11.31 -18.15
CA ALA A 43 -49.15 -11.72 -17.79
C ALA A 43 -48.83 -11.31 -16.34
N PHE A 44 -49.03 -10.02 -16.02
CA PHE A 44 -48.89 -9.50 -14.66
C PHE A 44 -49.72 -10.29 -13.65
N THR A 45 -51.00 -10.53 -13.95
CA THR A 45 -51.88 -11.28 -13.04
C THR A 45 -51.40 -12.72 -12.84
N ARG A 46 -50.82 -13.35 -13.86
CA ARG A 46 -50.28 -14.73 -13.78
C ARG A 46 -49.03 -14.79 -12.90
N GLU A 47 -48.16 -13.80 -13.03
CA GLU A 47 -46.92 -13.67 -12.24
C GLU A 47 -47.20 -13.24 -10.79
N ALA A 48 -48.15 -12.33 -10.58
CA ALA A 48 -48.53 -11.85 -9.27
C ALA A 48 -49.37 -12.87 -8.47
N ARG A 49 -50.12 -13.75 -9.14
CA ARG A 49 -51.03 -14.73 -8.49
C ARG A 49 -50.38 -15.59 -7.40
N PRO A 50 -49.21 -16.23 -7.59
CA PRO A 50 -48.58 -17.01 -6.52
C PRO A 50 -48.17 -16.12 -5.33
N GLY A 51 -47.64 -14.92 -5.58
CA GLY A 51 -47.32 -13.96 -4.52
C GLY A 51 -48.55 -13.49 -3.74
N LEU A 52 -49.64 -13.17 -4.44
CA LEU A 52 -50.92 -12.77 -3.83
C LEU A 52 -51.63 -13.91 -3.09
N ARG A 53 -51.37 -15.18 -3.43
CA ARG A 53 -51.86 -16.34 -2.67
C ARG A 53 -51.08 -16.59 -1.39
N ALA A 54 -49.78 -16.31 -1.39
CA ALA A 54 -48.93 -16.46 -0.22
C ALA A 54 -48.99 -15.25 0.74
N ALA A 55 -49.25 -14.05 0.20
CA ALA A 55 -49.28 -12.79 0.94
C ALA A 55 -50.25 -12.76 2.15
N PRO A 56 -51.47 -13.34 2.15
CA PRO A 56 -52.44 -13.12 3.23
C PRO A 56 -51.96 -13.66 4.57
N GLU A 57 -51.26 -14.79 4.61
CA GLU A 57 -50.77 -15.36 5.87
C GLU A 57 -49.58 -14.56 6.42
N THR A 58 -48.66 -14.13 5.56
CA THR A 58 -47.56 -13.23 5.96
C THR A 58 -48.08 -11.87 6.40
N LEU A 59 -49.08 -11.30 5.71
CA LEU A 59 -49.71 -10.05 6.10
C LEU A 59 -50.50 -10.19 7.39
N LYS A 60 -51.18 -11.31 7.66
CA LYS A 60 -51.88 -11.53 8.94
C LYS A 60 -50.90 -11.53 10.12
N LEU A 61 -49.73 -12.14 9.95
CA LEU A 61 -48.68 -12.14 10.96
C LEU A 61 -48.02 -10.77 11.12
N ALA A 62 -47.84 -10.03 10.02
CA ALA A 62 -47.23 -8.70 10.03
C ALA A 62 -48.20 -7.57 10.41
N ASN A 63 -49.51 -7.76 10.26
CA ASN A 63 -50.52 -6.70 10.44
C ASN A 63 -50.49 -6.07 11.82
N PRO A 64 -50.39 -6.82 12.93
CA PRO A 64 -50.31 -6.24 14.27
C PRO A 64 -49.07 -5.34 14.42
N VAL A 65 -47.93 -5.76 13.88
CA VAL A 65 -46.68 -4.99 13.90
C VAL A 65 -46.80 -3.75 13.02
N LEU A 66 -47.38 -3.87 11.82
CA LEU A 66 -47.60 -2.74 10.92
C LEU A 66 -48.56 -1.71 11.51
N LEU A 67 -49.59 -2.16 12.24
CA LEU A 67 -50.50 -1.27 12.98
C LEU A 67 -49.76 -0.54 14.11
N GLU A 68 -48.86 -1.23 14.82
CA GLU A 68 -48.08 -0.60 15.88
C GLU A 68 -47.05 0.40 15.33
N VAL A 69 -46.40 0.06 14.22
CA VAL A 69 -45.53 0.98 13.48
C VAL A 69 -46.33 2.17 12.95
N GLN A 70 -47.55 1.98 12.43
CA GLN A 70 -48.42 3.09 12.02
C GLN A 70 -48.85 3.97 13.18
N LYS A 71 -49.05 3.41 14.38
CA LYS A 71 -49.32 4.21 15.59
C LYS A 71 -48.10 5.03 15.99
N LEU A 72 -46.90 4.43 15.99
CA LEU A 72 -45.64 5.14 16.25
C LEU A 72 -45.37 6.25 15.22
N LEU A 73 -45.68 6.00 13.95
CA LEU A 73 -45.57 6.98 12.86
C LEU A 73 -46.80 7.90 12.76
N GLY A 74 -47.75 7.76 13.68
CA GLY A 74 -48.97 8.55 13.72
C GLY A 74 -48.69 10.01 14.06
N ARG A 75 -49.67 10.88 13.78
CA ARG A 75 -49.54 12.35 13.96
C ARG A 75 -49.18 12.80 15.38
N HIS A 76 -49.32 11.94 16.39
CA HIS A 76 -49.12 12.31 17.79
C HIS A 76 -47.81 11.76 18.36
N GLU A 77 -47.41 10.55 17.98
CA GLU A 77 -46.19 9.90 18.49
C GLU A 77 -44.95 10.27 17.68
N LEU A 78 -45.09 10.49 16.36
CA LEU A 78 -43.96 10.83 15.49
C LEU A 78 -43.26 12.15 15.89
N PRO A 79 -43.98 13.26 16.19
CA PRO A 79 -43.32 14.48 16.66
C PRO A 79 -42.56 14.28 17.97
N ALA A 80 -43.15 13.57 18.94
CA ALA A 80 -42.50 13.28 20.22
C ALA A 80 -41.25 12.39 20.05
N LEU A 81 -41.31 11.41 19.16
CA LEU A 81 -40.17 10.58 18.79
C LEU A 81 -39.07 11.42 18.11
N LEU A 82 -39.45 12.31 17.20
CA LEU A 82 -38.51 13.23 16.54
C LEU A 82 -37.90 14.23 17.52
N ASP A 83 -38.66 14.74 18.49
CA ASP A 83 -38.17 15.61 19.55
C ASP A 83 -37.14 14.90 20.43
N GLN A 84 -37.33 13.59 20.71
CA GLN A 84 -36.37 12.78 21.43
C GLN A 84 -35.10 12.46 20.63
N LEU A 85 -35.23 12.31 19.30
CA LEU A 85 -34.12 12.07 18.38
C LEU A 85 -33.38 13.34 17.97
N GLU A 86 -34.02 14.50 18.07
CA GLU A 86 -33.47 15.78 17.63
C GLU A 86 -32.09 16.09 18.26
N PRO A 87 -31.86 15.91 19.58
CA PRO A 87 -30.54 16.17 20.17
C PRO A 87 -29.45 15.26 19.61
N ALA A 88 -29.76 13.98 19.37
CA ALA A 88 -28.82 13.03 18.79
C ALA A 88 -28.51 13.40 17.33
N GLN A 89 -29.54 13.74 16.55
CA GLN A 89 -29.41 14.18 15.16
C GLN A 89 -28.60 15.48 15.05
N ARG A 90 -28.86 16.47 15.92
CA ARG A 90 -28.10 17.73 16.01
C ARG A 90 -26.64 17.48 16.40
N THR A 91 -26.39 16.57 17.35
CA THR A 91 -25.03 16.18 17.75
C THR A 91 -24.30 15.54 16.57
N LEU A 92 -24.93 14.60 15.87
CA LEU A 92 -24.34 13.95 14.71
C LEU A 92 -24.09 14.93 13.57
N ALA A 93 -25.03 15.83 13.29
CA ALA A 93 -24.87 16.90 12.31
C ALA A 93 -23.72 17.86 12.66
N SER A 94 -23.50 18.12 13.96
CA SER A 94 -22.36 18.94 14.42
C SER A 94 -21.01 18.21 14.33
N LEU A 95 -21.02 16.88 14.44
CA LEU A 95 -19.82 16.04 14.41
C LEU A 95 -19.39 15.66 13.00
N ALA A 96 -20.35 15.48 12.08
CA ALA A 96 -20.10 15.14 10.68
C ALA A 96 -19.02 16.01 10.01
N PRO A 97 -19.05 17.36 10.06
CA PRO A 97 -18.00 18.16 9.43
C PRO A 97 -16.62 17.97 10.08
N ARG A 98 -16.56 17.69 11.38
CA ARG A 98 -15.30 17.41 12.08
C ARG A 98 -14.72 16.05 11.67
N LEU A 99 -15.59 15.05 11.47
CA LEU A 99 -15.19 13.75 10.96
C LEU A 99 -14.69 13.85 9.52
N VAL A 100 -15.34 14.65 8.67
CA VAL A 100 -14.85 14.91 7.30
C VAL A 100 -13.45 15.51 7.33
N GLN A 101 -13.23 16.56 8.13
CA GLN A 101 -11.89 17.17 8.28
C GLN A 101 -10.84 16.19 8.80
N LEU A 102 -11.21 15.31 9.74
CA LEU A 102 -10.31 14.26 10.22
C LEU A 102 -9.99 13.25 9.11
N PHE A 103 -11.00 12.80 8.36
CA PHE A 103 -10.79 11.86 7.27
C PHE A 103 -9.97 12.46 6.14
N ASP A 104 -10.06 13.76 5.86
CA ASP A 104 -9.19 14.43 4.90
C ASP A 104 -7.70 14.33 5.28
N GLN A 105 -7.37 14.23 6.58
CA GLN A 105 -6.00 14.07 7.06
C GLN A 105 -5.55 12.60 7.12
N VAL A 106 -6.44 11.68 7.48
CA VAL A 106 -6.09 10.26 7.68
C VAL A 106 -6.15 9.46 6.37
N THR A 107 -7.06 9.81 5.46
CA THR A 107 -7.25 9.08 4.19
C THR A 107 -5.97 9.01 3.36
N PRO A 108 -5.17 10.09 3.17
CA PRO A 108 -3.91 10.02 2.43
C PRO A 108 -2.90 9.03 3.04
N VAL A 109 -2.86 8.94 4.38
CA VAL A 109 -1.99 8.02 5.11
C VAL A 109 -2.46 6.59 4.91
N THR A 110 -3.74 6.32 5.13
CA THR A 110 -4.31 4.98 4.94
C THR A 110 -4.15 4.52 3.50
N GLU A 111 -4.34 5.40 2.53
CA GLU A 111 -4.16 5.07 1.12
C GLU A 111 -2.71 4.73 0.81
N CYS A 112 -1.75 5.55 1.27
CA CYS A 112 -0.32 5.26 1.13
C CYS A 112 0.07 3.91 1.74
N LEU A 113 -0.42 3.62 2.94
CA LEU A 113 -0.17 2.33 3.60
C LEU A 113 -0.72 1.18 2.77
N ARG A 114 -1.94 1.32 2.25
CA ARG A 114 -2.64 0.28 1.49
C ARG A 114 -2.00 0.02 0.14
N THR A 115 -1.63 1.06 -0.61
CA THR A 115 -1.20 0.94 -2.01
C THR A 115 0.31 0.82 -2.18
N ASN A 116 1.10 1.38 -1.27
CA ASN A 116 2.55 1.46 -1.40
C ASN A 116 3.27 0.77 -0.25
N ALA A 117 3.16 1.29 0.98
CA ALA A 117 4.04 0.85 2.07
C ALA A 117 3.86 -0.62 2.45
N VAL A 118 2.61 -1.07 2.68
CA VAL A 118 2.35 -2.46 3.08
C VAL A 118 2.68 -3.45 1.96
N PRO A 119 2.27 -3.24 0.69
CA PRO A 119 2.68 -4.11 -0.42
C PRO A 119 4.20 -4.21 -0.57
N THR A 120 4.93 -3.09 -0.52
CA THR A 120 6.40 -3.11 -0.61
C THR A 120 7.03 -3.88 0.53
N LEU A 121 6.59 -3.64 1.78
CA LEU A 121 7.10 -4.35 2.95
C LEU A 121 6.82 -5.86 2.92
N LYS A 122 5.75 -6.28 2.25
CA LYS A 122 5.36 -7.68 2.07
C LYS A 122 6.05 -8.38 0.89
N LYS A 123 6.67 -7.64 -0.02
CA LYS A 123 7.39 -8.20 -1.17
C LYS A 123 8.77 -8.70 -0.70
N PRO A 124 9.22 -9.90 -1.10
CA PRO A 124 10.58 -10.36 -0.84
C PRO A 124 11.58 -9.64 -1.75
N VAL A 125 12.84 -9.56 -1.30
CA VAL A 125 13.97 -9.08 -2.11
C VAL A 125 14.72 -10.29 -2.64
N GLU A 126 14.79 -10.40 -3.96
CA GLU A 126 15.55 -11.46 -4.64
C GLU A 126 17.00 -11.02 -4.81
N ASP A 127 17.91 -11.66 -4.08
CA ASP A 127 19.35 -11.46 -4.15
C ASP A 127 20.11 -12.81 -4.17
N PRO A 128 20.15 -13.53 -5.30
CA PRO A 128 20.82 -14.83 -5.35
C PRO A 128 22.35 -14.69 -5.26
N PRO A 129 23.05 -15.57 -4.51
CA PRO A 129 22.54 -16.80 -3.87
C PRO A 129 21.98 -16.60 -2.45
N HIS A 130 21.95 -15.37 -1.93
CA HIS A 130 21.59 -15.05 -0.55
C HIS A 130 20.12 -14.64 -0.35
N SER A 131 19.22 -15.10 -1.22
CA SER A 131 17.79 -14.78 -1.12
C SER A 131 17.17 -15.55 0.02
N SER A 132 16.54 -14.85 0.97
CA SER A 132 15.83 -15.49 2.08
C SER A 132 14.42 -15.96 1.71
N GLY A 133 13.83 -15.36 0.67
CA GLY A 133 12.42 -15.56 0.28
C GLY A 133 11.43 -14.94 1.26
N GLU A 134 11.90 -14.26 2.31
CA GLU A 134 11.07 -13.62 3.31
C GLU A 134 10.71 -12.17 2.91
N PRO A 135 9.54 -11.67 3.33
CA PRO A 135 9.19 -10.27 3.18
C PRO A 135 10.21 -9.30 3.80
N VAL A 136 10.41 -8.14 3.18
CA VAL A 136 11.31 -7.07 3.66
C VAL A 136 11.12 -6.75 5.15
N TYR A 137 9.88 -6.69 5.64
CA TYR A 137 9.65 -6.36 7.04
C TYR A 137 10.24 -7.40 8.01
N ARG A 138 10.34 -8.67 7.62
CA ARG A 138 10.95 -9.72 8.46
C ARG A 138 12.47 -9.65 8.40
N GLU A 139 13.02 -9.45 7.20
CA GLU A 139 14.46 -9.23 7.01
C GLU A 139 14.97 -8.05 7.86
N LEU A 140 14.21 -6.95 7.91
CA LEU A 140 14.52 -5.82 8.78
C LEU A 140 14.56 -6.24 10.27
N LEU A 141 13.56 -6.99 10.73
CA LEU A 141 13.50 -7.45 12.12
C LEU A 141 14.64 -8.43 12.45
N TYR A 142 15.05 -9.29 11.52
CA TYR A 142 16.23 -10.13 11.67
C TYR A 142 17.53 -9.31 11.71
N GLY A 143 17.62 -8.22 10.94
CA GLY A 143 18.74 -7.29 11.03
C GLY A 143 18.85 -6.62 12.41
N LEU A 144 17.71 -6.29 13.03
CA LEU A 144 17.70 -5.69 14.36
C LEU A 144 18.23 -6.63 15.45
N THR A 145 18.01 -7.94 15.35
CA THR A 145 18.60 -8.89 16.33
C THR A 145 20.11 -8.95 16.18
N GLY A 146 20.64 -8.97 14.94
CA GLY A 146 22.07 -8.88 14.68
C GLY A 146 22.69 -7.59 15.22
N LEU A 147 22.01 -6.45 15.04
CA LEU A 147 22.45 -5.16 15.59
C LEU A 147 22.44 -5.15 17.12
N ALA A 148 21.38 -5.69 17.73
CA ALA A 148 21.29 -5.81 19.19
C ALA A 148 22.44 -6.68 19.73
N SER A 149 22.76 -7.80 19.08
CA SER A 149 23.92 -8.64 19.44
C SER A 149 25.25 -7.88 19.30
N ALA A 150 25.43 -7.08 18.25
CA ALA A 150 26.63 -6.27 18.07
C ALA A 150 26.77 -5.18 19.15
N SER A 151 25.65 -4.63 19.64
CA SER A 151 25.62 -3.59 20.68
C SER A 151 25.79 -4.09 22.12
N GLN A 152 25.72 -5.41 22.35
CA GLN A 152 25.79 -5.98 23.71
C GLN A 152 27.19 -5.92 24.34
N ASN A 153 28.22 -5.64 23.55
CA ASN A 153 29.56 -5.51 24.09
C ASN A 153 29.78 -4.09 24.63
N PHE A 154 29.56 -3.91 25.93
CA PHE A 154 29.97 -2.73 26.68
C PHE A 154 30.66 -3.15 27.97
N ASP A 155 31.71 -2.43 28.36
CA ASP A 155 32.35 -2.56 29.67
C ASP A 155 32.50 -1.17 30.32
N GLY A 156 33.19 -1.10 31.47
CA GLY A 156 33.42 0.16 32.19
C GLY A 156 34.20 1.22 31.39
N ASN A 157 34.76 0.87 30.23
CA ASN A 157 35.47 1.76 29.31
C ASN A 157 34.64 2.16 28.08
N GLY A 158 33.39 1.67 27.96
CA GLY A 158 32.45 2.02 26.88
C GLY A 158 32.06 0.84 25.97
N PRO A 159 31.32 1.10 24.88
CA PRO A 159 30.96 0.08 23.91
C PRO A 159 32.19 -0.39 23.11
N ALA A 160 32.32 -1.70 22.90
CA ALA A 160 33.43 -2.32 22.18
C ALA A 160 32.92 -3.25 21.08
N VAL A 161 33.10 -2.89 19.80
CA VAL A 161 32.79 -3.77 18.67
C VAL A 161 34.01 -4.63 18.36
N ARG A 162 33.86 -5.96 18.43
CA ARG A 162 34.90 -6.90 17.97
C ARG A 162 34.78 -7.06 16.46
N TYR A 163 35.74 -6.51 15.72
CA TYR A 163 35.88 -6.75 14.29
C TYR A 163 36.74 -8.00 14.07
N HIS A 164 36.16 -9.01 13.43
CA HIS A 164 36.93 -10.13 12.89
C HIS A 164 37.38 -9.76 11.48
N ALA A 165 38.66 -9.44 11.31
CA ALA A 165 39.26 -9.26 9.99
C ALA A 165 39.69 -10.64 9.46
N GLY A 166 38.98 -11.15 8.45
CA GLY A 166 39.46 -12.28 7.65
C GLY A 166 40.62 -11.84 6.76
N ALA A 167 41.67 -12.64 6.66
CA ALA A 167 42.76 -12.40 5.72
C ALA A 167 42.48 -13.15 4.40
N GLY A 168 42.29 -12.39 3.33
CA GLY A 168 42.16 -12.89 1.96
C GLY A 168 43.43 -12.67 1.13
N ASP A 169 43.52 -13.31 -0.03
CA ASP A 169 44.62 -13.14 -0.98
C ASP A 169 44.32 -12.10 -2.08
N GLN A 170 43.08 -11.60 -2.14
CA GLN A 170 42.66 -10.51 -3.02
C GLN A 170 42.64 -9.19 -2.26
N VAL A 171 43.21 -8.14 -2.86
CA VAL A 171 43.13 -6.78 -2.35
C VAL A 171 41.93 -6.07 -2.98
N VAL A 172 41.08 -5.50 -2.14
CA VAL A 172 39.94 -4.67 -2.56
C VAL A 172 40.15 -3.25 -2.06
N THR A 173 39.93 -2.26 -2.92
CA THR A 173 39.91 -0.85 -2.53
C THR A 173 38.47 -0.34 -2.53
N PHE A 174 38.10 0.41 -1.51
CA PHE A 174 36.82 1.11 -1.37
C PHE A 174 36.92 2.59 -1.80
N GLY A 175 38.06 2.97 -2.38
CA GLY A 175 38.37 4.36 -2.73
C GLY A 175 38.70 5.22 -1.51
N GLN A 176 38.74 6.53 -1.74
CA GLN A 176 39.09 7.52 -0.74
C GLN A 176 37.84 7.95 0.05
N ALA A 177 37.81 7.65 1.34
CA ALA A 177 36.73 8.10 2.22
C ALA A 177 37.00 9.54 2.71
N PRO A 178 35.97 10.38 2.93
CA PRO A 178 36.14 11.80 3.28
C PRO A 178 37.02 12.06 4.51
N SER A 179 37.13 11.08 5.43
CA SER A 179 37.92 11.16 6.65
C SER A 179 39.31 10.53 6.55
N PHE A 180 39.70 10.00 5.38
CA PHE A 180 40.93 9.25 5.20
C PHE A 180 41.78 9.83 4.05
N THR A 181 43.06 10.09 4.34
CA THR A 181 44.05 10.60 3.36
C THR A 181 44.59 9.51 2.43
N GLU A 182 44.34 8.24 2.74
CA GLU A 182 44.70 7.09 1.91
C GLU A 182 43.42 6.30 1.56
N PRO A 183 43.38 5.60 0.41
CA PRO A 183 42.25 4.77 0.06
C PRO A 183 42.08 3.64 1.06
N VAL A 184 40.83 3.36 1.43
CA VAL A 184 40.52 2.25 2.33
C VAL A 184 40.72 0.95 1.56
N VAL A 185 41.60 0.09 2.08
CA VAL A 185 41.92 -1.22 1.49
C VAL A 185 41.47 -2.34 2.42
N GLY A 186 40.92 -3.39 1.85
CA GLY A 186 40.53 -4.61 2.53
C GLY A 186 41.09 -5.84 1.82
N LEU A 187 41.03 -6.99 2.49
CA LEU A 187 41.39 -8.28 1.94
C LEU A 187 40.14 -9.18 1.88
N THR A 188 39.97 -9.92 0.79
CA THR A 188 38.87 -10.90 0.62
C THR A 188 39.41 -12.22 0.09
N SER A 189 38.85 -13.33 0.56
CA SER A 189 39.16 -14.68 0.12
C SER A 189 38.33 -15.10 -1.10
N GLU A 190 37.16 -14.49 -1.31
CA GLU A 190 36.34 -14.71 -2.52
C GLU A 190 36.55 -13.60 -3.57
N PRO A 191 36.48 -13.94 -4.87
CA PRO A 191 36.48 -12.96 -5.93
C PRO A 191 35.22 -12.09 -5.89
N LEU A 192 35.37 -10.80 -6.20
CA LEU A 192 34.24 -9.90 -6.34
C LEU A 192 33.48 -10.23 -7.63
N LEU A 193 32.25 -10.70 -7.47
CA LEU A 193 31.39 -11.10 -8.58
C LEU A 193 30.68 -9.91 -9.23
N GLY A 194 30.44 -8.84 -8.48
CA GLY A 194 29.68 -7.68 -8.94
C GLY A 194 29.10 -6.87 -7.80
N SER A 195 28.24 -5.93 -8.16
CA SER A 195 27.38 -5.21 -7.23
C SER A 195 25.91 -5.38 -7.63
N ARG A 196 25.07 -5.71 -6.66
CA ARG A 196 23.62 -5.74 -6.80
C ARG A 196 23.04 -4.79 -5.73
N PRO A 197 22.19 -3.82 -6.09
CA PRO A 197 21.77 -3.47 -7.45
C PRO A 197 22.93 -2.91 -8.30
N ARG A 198 22.84 -3.13 -9.62
CA ARG A 198 23.74 -2.57 -10.62
C ARG A 198 23.81 -1.06 -10.45
N TYR A 199 25.03 -0.53 -10.35
CA TYR A 199 25.23 0.91 -10.35
C TYR A 199 24.85 1.53 -11.70
N THR A 200 23.91 2.47 -11.70
CA THR A 200 23.37 3.10 -12.92
C THR A 200 23.71 4.59 -13.04
N ALA A 201 24.56 5.15 -12.16
CA ALA A 201 24.87 6.59 -12.03
C ALA A 201 23.66 7.53 -11.81
N ASN A 202 22.44 7.04 -12.00
CA ASN A 202 21.19 7.75 -11.82
C ASN A 202 20.52 7.24 -10.54
N LEU A 203 20.28 8.13 -9.59
CA LEU A 203 19.51 7.78 -8.40
C LEU A 203 18.03 7.66 -8.76
N PRO A 204 17.29 6.74 -8.11
CA PRO A 204 15.84 6.73 -8.20
C PRO A 204 15.25 8.09 -7.80
N PRO A 205 14.20 8.57 -8.50
CA PRO A 205 13.61 9.88 -8.21
C PRO A 205 13.02 9.91 -6.80
N PHE A 206 13.45 10.87 -5.99
CA PHE A 206 12.88 11.12 -4.66
C PHE A 206 11.87 12.27 -4.73
N ARG A 207 10.58 11.95 -4.54
CA ARG A 207 9.45 12.88 -4.69
C ARG A 207 8.64 13.00 -3.39
N PRO A 208 9.17 13.67 -2.35
CA PRO A 208 8.43 13.91 -1.11
C PRO A 208 7.30 14.94 -1.29
N ASP A 209 7.33 15.70 -2.39
CA ASP A 209 6.33 16.71 -2.77
C ASP A 209 5.03 16.12 -3.33
N VAL A 210 5.03 14.82 -3.68
CA VAL A 210 3.89 14.14 -4.31
C VAL A 210 3.21 13.21 -3.29
N PRO A 211 1.86 13.19 -3.19
CA PRO A 211 1.17 12.28 -2.28
C PRO A 211 1.56 10.82 -2.53
N CYS A 212 2.02 10.13 -1.49
CA CYS A 212 2.49 8.74 -1.55
C CYS A 212 1.50 7.80 -2.27
N GLY A 213 0.19 7.90 -1.98
CA GLY A 213 -0.84 7.05 -2.60
C GLY A 213 -0.94 7.16 -4.13
N THR A 214 -0.39 8.21 -4.73
CA THR A 214 -0.34 8.42 -6.20
C THR A 214 0.97 7.96 -6.83
N GLN A 215 1.99 7.69 -6.02
CA GLN A 215 3.28 7.19 -6.48
C GLN A 215 3.19 5.69 -6.75
N GLN A 216 4.01 5.21 -7.69
CA GLN A 216 4.13 3.79 -7.94
C GLN A 216 4.97 3.14 -6.83
N PRO A 217 4.62 1.92 -6.40
CA PRO A 217 5.44 1.18 -5.45
C PRO A 217 6.86 1.01 -6.00
N PRO A 218 7.90 1.16 -5.16
CA PRO A 218 9.26 0.92 -5.60
C PRO A 218 9.41 -0.51 -6.10
N ASP A 219 10.12 -0.67 -7.22
CA ASP A 219 10.53 -1.99 -7.65
C ASP A 219 11.75 -2.44 -6.83
N LEU A 220 11.65 -3.66 -6.30
CA LEU A 220 12.69 -4.29 -5.49
C LEU A 220 13.55 -5.26 -6.32
N THR A 221 13.28 -5.38 -7.62
CA THR A 221 14.16 -6.13 -8.51
C THR A 221 15.47 -5.37 -8.73
N ALA A 222 16.56 -6.12 -8.80
CA ALA A 222 17.89 -5.57 -8.90
C ALA A 222 18.73 -6.45 -9.81
N ASP A 223 19.27 -5.89 -10.89
CA ASP A 223 20.23 -6.60 -11.72
C ASP A 223 21.62 -6.59 -11.05
N THR A 224 22.41 -7.63 -11.29
CA THR A 224 23.81 -7.65 -10.89
C THR A 224 24.64 -6.90 -11.93
N GLY A 225 25.32 -5.83 -11.49
CA GLY A 225 26.29 -5.10 -12.27
C GLY A 225 27.66 -5.77 -12.25
N PRO A 226 28.54 -5.46 -13.23
CA PRO A 226 29.90 -5.98 -13.25
C PRO A 226 30.66 -5.54 -11.99
N ALA A 227 31.64 -6.33 -11.57
CA ALA A 227 32.60 -5.89 -10.57
C ALA A 227 33.30 -4.61 -11.07
N ALA A 228 33.53 -3.64 -10.18
CA ALA A 228 34.10 -2.36 -10.56
C ALA A 228 35.49 -2.56 -11.21
N ALA A 229 35.66 -2.03 -12.43
CA ALA A 229 36.93 -2.06 -13.14
C ALA A 229 37.93 -1.14 -12.43
N GLY A 230 38.70 -1.71 -11.50
CA GLY A 230 39.67 -0.97 -10.67
C GLY A 230 40.26 -1.80 -9.54
N GLN A 231 39.62 -2.90 -9.16
CA GLN A 231 40.18 -3.88 -8.23
C GLN A 231 41.05 -4.86 -9.01
N GLN A 232 42.30 -4.47 -9.27
CA GLN A 232 43.30 -5.39 -9.78
C GLN A 232 43.48 -6.51 -8.75
N THR A 233 43.08 -7.72 -9.14
CA THR A 233 43.48 -8.97 -8.53
C THR A 233 44.98 -9.14 -8.72
N THR A 234 45.80 -8.39 -7.99
CA THR A 234 47.22 -8.72 -7.90
C THR A 234 47.31 -9.94 -7.00
N SER A 235 47.21 -11.13 -7.58
CA SER A 235 47.54 -12.38 -6.89
C SER A 235 48.89 -12.17 -6.18
N ALA A 236 48.96 -12.48 -4.90
CA ALA A 236 50.13 -12.25 -4.05
C ALA A 236 51.46 -12.82 -4.60
N THR A 237 51.39 -13.67 -5.63
CA THR A 237 52.53 -14.17 -6.41
C THR A 237 53.27 -13.08 -7.18
N ALA A 238 52.62 -11.99 -7.61
CA ALA A 238 53.26 -10.89 -8.34
C ALA A 238 54.00 -9.90 -7.41
N ALA A 239 53.56 -9.76 -6.16
CA ALA A 239 54.17 -8.83 -5.19
C ALA A 239 55.55 -9.29 -4.67
N LYS A 240 55.93 -10.55 -4.89
CA LYS A 240 57.27 -11.06 -4.55
C LYS A 240 58.40 -10.48 -5.40
N LYS A 241 58.10 -9.83 -6.54
CA LYS A 241 59.17 -9.42 -7.48
C LYS A 241 59.73 -8.01 -7.23
N THR A 242 59.12 -7.19 -6.39
CA THR A 242 59.52 -5.77 -6.22
C THR A 242 59.89 -5.33 -4.81
N LEU A 243 59.65 -6.15 -3.78
CA LEU A 243 60.16 -5.85 -2.44
C LEU A 243 61.59 -6.38 -2.27
N ARG A 244 62.56 -5.83 -3.02
CA ARG A 244 63.96 -5.88 -2.62
C ARG A 244 64.09 -4.98 -1.38
N LEU A 245 64.00 -5.58 -0.19
CA LEU A 245 64.42 -4.96 1.08
C LEU A 245 65.90 -4.57 0.98
N ARG A 246 66.18 -3.38 0.44
CA ARG A 246 67.45 -2.66 0.63
C ARG A 246 67.20 -1.51 1.60
N ALA A 247 66.82 -1.82 2.85
CA ALA A 247 66.76 -0.82 3.93
C ALA A 247 66.57 -1.39 5.34
N LEU A 248 66.34 -2.70 5.51
CA LEU A 248 66.12 -3.25 6.85
C LEU A 248 67.35 -3.36 7.78
N PRO A 249 68.60 -3.61 7.29
CA PRO A 249 69.73 -3.70 8.22
C PRO A 249 70.11 -2.33 8.82
N ASP A 250 70.00 -1.23 8.08
CA ASP A 250 70.40 0.11 8.54
C ASP A 250 69.46 0.71 9.60
N LEU A 251 68.18 0.32 9.60
CA LEU A 251 67.18 0.80 10.56
C LEU A 251 67.33 0.11 11.94
N LEU A 252 67.73 -1.16 11.96
CA LEU A 252 68.00 -1.88 13.20
C LEU A 252 69.30 -1.41 13.87
N GLU A 253 70.33 -1.03 13.10
CA GLU A 253 71.59 -0.53 13.66
C GLU A 253 71.43 0.87 14.31
N ARG A 254 70.55 1.73 13.75
CA ARG A 254 70.25 3.05 14.33
C ARG A 254 69.39 2.96 15.59
N ALA A 255 68.53 1.95 15.72
CA ALA A 255 67.75 1.70 16.93
C ALA A 255 68.64 1.18 18.07
N GLY A 256 69.61 0.30 17.77
CA GLY A 256 70.57 -0.22 18.76
C GLY A 256 71.49 0.85 19.36
N LYS A 257 71.97 1.81 18.54
CA LYS A 257 72.88 2.88 19.02
C LYS A 257 72.20 3.93 19.91
N ARG A 258 70.86 4.06 19.88
CA ARG A 258 70.12 5.00 20.77
C ARG A 258 69.77 4.41 22.14
N ALA A 259 69.80 3.09 22.30
CA ALA A 259 69.55 2.44 23.58
C ALA A 259 70.81 2.31 24.48
N GLY A 260 72.02 2.50 23.91
CA GLY A 260 73.29 2.30 24.61
C GLY A 260 73.85 3.52 25.38
N THR A 261 73.27 4.71 25.25
CA THR A 261 73.83 5.96 25.82
C THR A 261 73.08 6.52 27.03
N ALA A 262 72.12 5.79 27.60
CA ALA A 262 71.32 6.25 28.76
C ALA A 262 71.58 5.46 30.05
N ASN A 263 72.81 4.95 30.26
CA ASN A 263 73.18 4.33 31.53
C ASN A 263 74.52 4.91 32.04
N GLY A 264 74.42 5.98 32.84
CA GLY A 264 75.59 6.56 33.49
C GLY A 264 75.36 7.98 34.02
N SER A 265 74.71 8.12 35.18
CA SER A 265 75.04 9.08 36.26
C SER A 265 73.84 9.41 37.13
N ALA A 266 73.82 8.89 38.37
CA ALA A 266 73.49 9.63 39.60
C ALA A 266 73.46 8.69 40.81
N LYS A 267 74.61 8.57 41.49
CA LYS A 267 74.77 8.19 42.90
C LYS A 267 74.92 9.54 43.64
N THR A 268 74.18 9.92 44.68
CA THR A 268 74.42 9.72 46.14
C THR A 268 73.65 10.88 46.84
N SER A 269 72.86 10.74 47.92
CA SER A 269 73.20 11.12 49.31
C SER A 269 71.90 11.60 50.03
N ILE A 270 71.33 10.88 51.00
CA ILE A 270 71.36 11.08 52.49
C ILE A 270 70.67 12.36 53.02
N GLY A 271 69.73 12.19 53.97
CA GLY A 271 69.63 13.06 55.17
C GLY A 271 68.22 13.56 55.62
N GLU A 272 67.69 12.94 56.69
CA GLU A 272 66.93 13.48 57.87
C GLU A 272 66.03 14.73 57.72
N ARG A 273 64.80 14.80 58.25
CA ARG A 273 64.22 14.42 59.57
C ARG A 273 62.74 14.07 59.44
#